data_AF-A0A7G8WAW0-F1
#
_entry.id   AF-A0A7G8WAW0-F1
#
_cell.length_a   1.000
_cell.length_b   1.000
_cell.length_c   1.000
_cell.angle_alpha   90.00
_cell.angle_beta   90.00
_cell.angle_gamma   90.00
#
_symmetry.space_group_name_H-M   'P 1'
#
loop_
_entity.id
_entity.type
_entity.pdbx_description
1 polymer ?
#
loop_
_entity_poly.entity_id
_entity_poly.type
_entity_poly.pdbx_seq_one_letter_code
_entity_poly.pdbx_strand_id
1 'polypeptide(L)'
;MNKIFSIIKDENILLKIRKKSETSFSEYHFLGFLSFFYNLGHDYLIITNKRIVVIIKDELIKNVEYQVFSSLEFNSNNNNLQFKNHKGQTQIINLNRFRPSYEDIQNIKKLLNKTSV
;
A
#
# COMPACT_ATOMS: atom_id res chain seq x y z
N MET A 1 6.71 -14.04 6.91
CA MET A 1 5.35 -13.77 6.36
C MET A 1 4.21 -13.92 7.37
N ASN A 2 4.04 -15.02 8.13
CA ASN A 2 2.92 -15.17 9.09
C ASN A 2 2.77 -14.01 10.09
N LYS A 3 3.90 -13.46 10.57
CA LYS A 3 3.92 -12.29 11.46
C LYS A 3 3.46 -10.98 10.78
N ILE A 4 3.61 -10.86 9.46
CA ILE A 4 3.20 -9.67 8.72
C ILE A 4 1.69 -9.73 8.46
N PHE A 5 1.18 -10.90 8.08
CA PHE A 5 -0.26 -11.11 7.92
C PHE A 5 -1.02 -10.94 9.22
N SER A 6 -0.46 -11.39 10.35
CA SER A 6 -1.11 -11.18 11.64
C SER A 6 -1.31 -9.71 12.01
N ILE A 7 -0.59 -8.76 11.39
CA ILE A 7 -0.74 -7.32 11.65
C ILE A 7 -2.00 -6.78 10.99
N ILE A 8 -2.39 -7.31 9.84
CA ILE A 8 -3.50 -6.76 9.02
C ILE A 8 -4.65 -7.75 8.80
N LYS A 9 -4.60 -8.96 9.38
CA LYS A 9 -5.60 -10.02 9.17
C LYS A 9 -7.03 -9.61 9.55
N ASP A 10 -7.17 -8.73 10.54
CA ASP A 10 -8.47 -8.24 11.05
C ASP A 10 -8.79 -6.83 10.52
N GLU A 11 -8.08 -6.41 9.46
CA GLU A 11 -8.23 -5.10 8.84
C GLU A 11 -8.68 -5.24 7.39
N ASN A 12 -9.47 -4.27 6.92
CA ASN A 12 -9.90 -4.27 5.53
C ASN A 12 -8.77 -3.73 4.65
N ILE A 13 -8.29 -4.53 3.71
CA ILE A 13 -7.27 -4.11 2.75
C ILE A 13 -7.95 -3.26 1.67
N LEU A 14 -7.59 -1.99 1.61
CA LEU A 14 -8.16 -1.04 0.65
C LEU A 14 -7.33 -0.92 -0.62
N LEU A 15 -6.00 -1.08 -0.51
CA LEU A 15 -5.09 -1.06 -1.64
C LEU A 15 -3.88 -1.95 -1.40
N LYS A 16 -3.41 -2.60 -2.46
CA LYS A 16 -2.14 -3.32 -2.50
C LYS A 16 -1.39 -2.95 -3.77
N ILE A 17 -0.20 -2.40 -3.63
CA ILE A 17 0.72 -2.14 -4.74
C ILE A 17 1.89 -3.11 -4.60
N ARG A 18 2.08 -3.95 -5.62
CA ARG A 18 3.26 -4.81 -5.76
C ARG A 18 4.25 -4.08 -6.65
N LYS A 19 5.51 -4.00 -6.25
CA LYS A 19 6.57 -3.52 -7.13
C LYS A 19 6.65 -4.42 -8.36
N LYS A 20 6.52 -3.83 -9.53
CA LYS A 20 6.76 -4.54 -10.79
C LYS A 20 8.26 -4.87 -10.89
N SER A 21 8.60 -6.16 -10.92
CA SER A 21 9.93 -6.61 -11.34
C SER A 21 10.07 -6.41 -12.85
N GLU A 22 11.30 -6.27 -13.33
CA GLU A 22 11.59 -6.14 -14.78
C GLU A 22 11.33 -7.44 -15.56
N THR A 23 10.87 -8.50 -14.90
CA THR A 23 10.50 -9.79 -15.49
C THR A 23 9.05 -9.81 -16.00
N SER A 24 8.94 -9.76 -17.33
CA SER A 24 7.88 -10.26 -18.23
C SER A 24 6.47 -10.50 -17.66
N PHE A 25 5.60 -9.52 -17.86
CA PHE A 25 4.26 -9.62 -18.47
C PHE A 25 3.53 -11.00 -18.50
N SER A 26 3.26 -11.66 -17.38
CA SER A 26 2.20 -12.69 -17.35
C SER A 26 1.59 -12.98 -15.96
N GLU A 27 1.09 -12.00 -15.24
CA GLU A 27 0.28 -12.29 -14.03
C GLU A 27 -0.91 -11.33 -13.89
N TYR A 28 -1.76 -11.28 -14.91
CA TYR A 28 -3.13 -10.80 -14.75
C TYR A 28 -4.06 -11.99 -14.67
N HIS A 29 -4.20 -12.60 -13.50
CA HIS A 29 -5.44 -13.26 -13.13
C HIS A 29 -5.68 -13.08 -11.62
N PHE A 30 -6.81 -12.46 -11.34
CA PHE A 30 -7.42 -12.24 -10.04
C PHE A 30 -7.37 -13.50 -9.17
N LEU A 31 -6.54 -13.50 -8.14
CA LEU A 31 -6.55 -14.51 -7.09
C LEU A 31 -6.71 -13.78 -5.77
N GLY A 32 -7.81 -14.09 -5.06
CA GLY A 32 -8.25 -13.44 -3.82
C GLY A 32 -7.25 -13.50 -2.67
N PHE A 33 -7.72 -13.36 -1.42
CA PHE A 33 -6.88 -13.25 -0.22
C PHE A 33 -5.75 -14.30 -0.09
N LEU A 34 -5.85 -15.43 -0.80
CA LEU A 34 -4.85 -16.51 -0.87
C LEU A 34 -3.60 -16.20 -1.73
N SER A 35 -3.65 -15.26 -2.68
CA SER A 35 -2.48 -14.88 -3.52
C SER A 35 -1.33 -14.24 -2.73
N PHE A 36 -1.63 -13.83 -1.50
CA PHE A 36 -0.67 -13.36 -0.54
C PHE A 36 0.30 -14.44 -0.04
N PHE A 37 -0.06 -15.72 -0.11
CA PHE A 37 0.78 -16.83 0.38
C PHE A 37 1.83 -17.32 -0.62
N TYR A 38 1.66 -17.04 -1.93
CA TYR A 38 2.47 -17.64 -2.99
C TYR A 38 3.55 -16.71 -3.60
N ASN A 39 3.61 -15.44 -3.21
CA ASN A 39 4.49 -14.45 -3.83
C ASN A 39 5.67 -14.03 -2.93
N LEU A 40 6.61 -14.95 -2.72
CA LEU A 40 7.87 -14.69 -1.99
C LEU A 40 8.76 -13.72 -2.79
N GLY A 41 9.45 -12.80 -2.11
CA GLY A 41 10.52 -11.96 -2.69
C GLY A 41 10.11 -10.64 -3.32
N HIS A 42 8.84 -10.22 -3.20
CA HIS A 42 8.36 -8.96 -3.78
C HIS A 42 8.27 -7.82 -2.76
N ASP A 43 8.44 -6.60 -3.26
CA ASP A 43 8.21 -5.37 -2.49
C ASP A 43 6.72 -5.01 -2.57
N TYR A 44 6.09 -4.77 -1.43
CA TYR A 44 4.68 -4.41 -1.31
C TYR A 44 4.46 -3.14 -0.51
N LEU A 45 3.51 -2.32 -0.97
CA LEU A 45 2.79 -1.36 -0.15
C LEU A 45 1.36 -1.85 0.03
N ILE A 46 0.89 -1.89 1.26
CA ILE A 46 -0.48 -2.25 1.61
C ILE A 46 -1.09 -1.10 2.40
N ILE A 47 -2.24 -0.60 1.96
CA ILE A 47 -3.05 0.39 2.68
C ILE A 47 -4.30 -0.33 3.17
N THR A 48 -4.52 -0.34 4.48
CA THR A 48 -5.74 -0.90 5.08
C THR A 48 -6.73 0.21 5.39
N ASN A 49 -7.74 -0.06 6.24
CA ASN A 49 -8.58 0.97 6.83
C ASN A 49 -7.97 1.60 8.10
N LYS A 50 -6.86 1.08 8.64
CA LYS A 50 -6.20 1.60 9.86
C LYS A 50 -4.73 1.98 9.70
N ARG A 51 -4.00 1.37 8.75
CA ARG A 51 -2.55 1.52 8.67
C ARG A 51 -2.01 1.41 7.25
N ILE A 52 -0.73 1.75 7.13
CA ILE A 52 0.09 1.43 5.96
C ILE A 52 1.20 0.48 6.36
N VAL A 53 1.35 -0.58 5.57
CA VAL A 53 2.40 -1.58 5.70
C VAL A 53 3.29 -1.56 4.47
N VAL A 54 4.60 -1.49 4.69
CA VAL A 54 5.63 -1.62 3.64
C VAL A 54 6.42 -2.88 3.91
N ILE A 55 6.45 -3.75 2.91
CA ILE A 55 7.20 -5.01 2.92
C ILE A 55 8.23 -4.93 1.81
N ILE A 56 9.50 -5.23 2.09
CA ILE A 56 10.59 -5.26 1.10
C ILE A 56 11.31 -6.58 1.28
N LYS A 57 11.45 -7.37 0.21
CA LYS A 57 12.09 -8.71 0.26
C LYS A 57 11.60 -9.56 1.45
N ASP A 58 10.28 -9.62 1.63
CA ASP A 58 9.61 -10.34 2.71
C ASP A 58 9.83 -9.82 4.14
N GLU A 59 10.50 -8.67 4.31
CA GLU A 59 10.70 -8.00 5.58
C GLU A 59 9.75 -6.81 5.79
N LEU A 60 9.22 -6.66 6.99
CA LEU A 60 8.40 -5.52 7.38
C LEU A 60 9.27 -4.29 7.64
N ILE A 61 9.29 -3.35 6.69
CA ILE A 61 10.10 -2.13 6.81
C ILE A 61 9.32 -0.98 7.46
N LYS A 62 8.02 -0.88 7.18
CA LYS A 62 7.14 0.08 7.85
C LYS A 62 5.82 -0.57 8.23
N ASN A 63 5.36 -0.22 9.42
CA ASN A 63 4.02 -0.48 9.93
C ASN A 63 3.59 0.78 10.68
N VAL A 64 2.76 1.60 10.04
CA VAL A 64 2.38 2.90 10.61
C VAL A 64 0.88 3.06 10.55
N GLU A 65 0.28 3.24 11.72
CA GLU A 65 -1.12 3.56 11.88
C GLU A 65 -1.32 5.08 11.69
N TYR A 66 -2.37 5.44 10.96
CA TYR A 66 -2.81 6.83 10.82
C TYR A 66 -3.96 7.10 11.79
N GLN A 67 -4.05 8.35 12.24
CA GLN A 67 -5.08 8.76 13.18
C GLN A 67 -6.49 8.64 12.57
N VAL A 68 -6.63 9.08 11.33
CA VAL A 68 -7.88 9.03 10.56
C VAL A 68 -7.53 8.73 9.11
N PHE A 69 -8.22 7.77 8.49
CA PHE A 69 -7.98 7.41 7.08
C PHE A 69 -8.09 8.61 6.13
N SER A 70 -9.04 9.52 6.38
CA SER A 70 -9.22 10.73 5.57
C SER A 70 -8.09 11.75 5.68
N SER A 71 -7.11 11.55 6.58
CA SER A 71 -5.89 12.38 6.62
C SER A 71 -4.84 11.93 5.61
N LEU A 72 -5.10 10.82 4.89
CA LEU A 72 -4.20 10.26 3.91
C LEU A 72 -4.33 11.01 2.58
N GLU A 73 -3.26 11.66 2.17
CA GLU A 73 -3.18 12.46 0.96
C GLU A 73 -2.10 11.91 0.03
N PHE A 74 -2.37 11.92 -1.28
CA PHE A 74 -1.40 11.47 -2.28
C PHE A 74 -1.05 12.60 -3.24
N ASN A 75 0.23 12.90 -3.34
CA ASN A 75 0.79 13.85 -4.29
C ASN A 75 1.35 13.09 -5.50
N SER A 76 0.63 13.15 -6.63
CA SER A 76 1.06 12.46 -7.86
C SER A 76 2.26 13.08 -8.56
N ASN A 77 2.68 14.29 -8.19
CA ASN A 77 3.83 14.95 -8.82
C ASN A 77 5.16 14.37 -8.31
N ASN A 78 5.19 13.85 -7.08
CA ASN A 78 6.38 13.27 -6.45
C ASN A 78 6.15 11.85 -5.90
N ASN A 79 4.96 11.29 -6.15
CA ASN A 79 4.52 9.98 -5.66
C ASN A 79 4.64 9.83 -4.14
N ASN A 80 4.40 10.90 -3.38
CA ASN A 80 4.41 10.84 -1.93
C ASN A 80 3.00 10.63 -1.37
N LEU A 81 2.91 9.73 -0.40
CA LEU A 81 1.75 9.51 0.44
C LEU A 81 2.00 10.15 1.80
N GLN A 82 1.16 11.11 2.20
CA GLN A 82 1.30 11.89 3.43
C GLN A 82 0.11 11.64 4.35
N PHE A 83 0.34 11.53 5.66
CA PHE A 83 -0.72 11.37 6.66
C PHE A 83 -0.26 11.77 8.06
N LYS A 84 -1.19 11.87 9.02
CA LYS A 84 -0.87 12.03 10.44
C LYS A 84 -0.98 10.70 11.18
N ASN A 85 0.03 10.35 11.95
CA ASN A 85 -0.04 9.21 12.87
C ASN A 85 -0.84 9.57 14.14
N HIS A 86 -1.08 8.59 15.03
CA HIS A 86 -1.77 8.83 16.31
C HIS A 86 -1.09 9.83 17.25
N LYS A 87 0.19 10.17 17.02
CA LYS A 87 0.91 11.21 17.76
C LYS A 87 0.76 12.60 17.13
N GLY A 88 -0.08 12.73 16.09
CA GLY A 88 -0.27 13.96 15.32
C GLY A 88 0.91 14.32 14.40
N GLN A 89 1.91 13.44 14.27
CA GLN A 89 3.10 13.70 13.47
C GLN A 89 2.83 13.38 12.00
N THR A 90 3.25 14.29 11.12
CA THR A 90 3.21 14.06 9.68
C THR A 90 4.21 12.97 9.30
N GLN A 91 3.71 11.96 8.61
CA GLN A 91 4.47 10.86 8.04
C GLN A 91 4.41 10.93 6.52
N ILE A 92 5.53 10.63 5.88
CA ILE A 92 5.64 10.61 4.43
C ILE A 92 6.19 9.25 3.99
N ILE A 93 5.53 8.65 3.02
CA ILE A 93 5.96 7.42 2.35
C ILE A 93 6.11 7.73 0.86
N ASN A 94 7.34 7.64 0.36
CA ASN A 94 7.63 7.79 -1.06
C ASN A 94 7.35 6.46 -1.79
N LEU A 95 6.55 6.53 -2.84
CA LEU A 95 6.10 5.36 -3.59
C LEU A 95 7.00 5.00 -4.79
N ASN A 96 7.99 5.83 -5.15
CA ASN A 96 8.85 5.61 -6.33
C ASN A 96 9.56 4.25 -6.29
N ARG A 97 9.88 3.75 -5.09
CA ARG A 97 10.48 2.42 -4.90
C ARG A 97 9.62 1.29 -5.46
N PHE A 98 8.29 1.43 -5.43
CA PHE A 98 7.35 0.45 -5.96
C PHE A 98 7.11 0.60 -7.47
N ARG A 99 7.62 1.68 -8.08
CA ARG A 99 7.41 2.01 -9.51
C ARG A 99 5.91 1.90 -9.88
N PRO A 100 5.01 2.60 -9.17
CA PRO A 100 3.58 2.48 -9.39
C PRO A 100 3.24 2.80 -10.84
N SER A 101 2.44 1.96 -11.45
CA SER A 101 1.94 2.20 -12.80
C SER A 101 0.89 3.31 -12.83
N TYR A 102 0.53 3.78 -14.02
CA TYR A 102 -0.55 4.75 -14.16
C TYR A 102 -1.85 4.24 -13.51
N GLU A 103 -2.18 2.96 -13.68
CA GLU A 103 -3.36 2.36 -13.05
C GLU A 103 -3.27 2.38 -11.52
N ASP A 104 -2.10 2.05 -10.95
CA ASP A 104 -1.88 2.14 -9.50
C ASP A 104 -2.12 3.56 -9.00
N ILE A 105 -1.59 4.56 -9.71
CA ILE A 105 -1.76 5.99 -9.41
C ILE A 105 -3.25 6.37 -9.46
N GLN A 106 -4.00 5.91 -10.46
CA GLN A 106 -5.44 6.18 -10.56
C GLN A 106 -6.21 5.47 -9.44
N ASN A 107 -5.84 4.25 -9.06
CA ASN A 107 -6.47 3.52 -7.95
C ASN A 107 -6.21 4.21 -6.61
N ILE A 108 -4.98 4.71 -6.36
CA ILE A 108 -4.69 5.55 -5.19
C ILE A 108 -5.59 6.79 -5.19
N LYS A 109 -5.66 7.51 -6.32
CA LYS A 109 -6.48 8.72 -6.44
C LYS A 109 -7.96 8.42 -6.20
N LYS A 110 -8.51 7.35 -6.76
CA LYS A 110 -9.90 6.93 -6.53
C LYS A 110 -10.18 6.54 -5.08
N LEU A 111 -9.23 5.88 -4.44
CA LEU A 111 -9.35 5.47 -3.05
C LEU A 111 -9.33 6.68 -2.09
N LEU A 112 -8.47 7.67 -2.37
CA LEU A 112 -8.24 8.81 -1.48
C LEU A 112 -9.10 10.03 -1.81
N ASN A 113 -9.53 10.20 -3.06
CA ASN A 113 -10.58 11.15 -3.40
C ASN A 113 -11.89 10.59 -2.84
N LYS A 114 -12.32 11.13 -1.69
CA LYS A 114 -13.76 11.23 -1.45
C LYS A 114 -14.34 11.93 -2.66
N THR A 115 -15.30 11.31 -3.33
CA THR A 115 -16.11 11.93 -4.36
C THR A 115 -16.54 13.29 -3.82
N SER A 116 -15.96 14.38 -4.34
CA SER A 116 -16.48 15.72 -4.12
C SER A 116 -17.87 15.71 -4.74
N VAL A 117 -18.89 15.63 -3.89
CA VAL A 117 -20.27 15.98 -4.22
C VAL A 117 -20.44 17.43 -3.84
#